data_AF-A0A957YBR7-F1
#
_entry.id   AF-A0A957YBR7-F1
#
_cell.length_a   1.000
_cell.length_b   1.000
_cell.length_c   1.000
_cell.angle_alpha   90.00
_cell.angle_beta   90.00
_cell.angle_gamma   90.00
#
_symmetry.space_group_name_H-M   'P 1'
#
loop_
_entity.id
_entity.type
_entity.pdbx_description
1 polymer ?
#
loop_
_entity_poly.entity_id
_entity_poly.type
_entity_poly.pdbx_seq_one_letter_code
_entity_poly.pdbx_strand_id
1 'polypeptide(L)'
;MYQSSKLVILTLSTLIGFVFIFNLYSLIVTPQPIFIYIILASLALFASWSITYLWRVVEQLRINQESVEITGEGEQGKRNPTPIRLPRVCTTEDETILPPLNSDQLYIMQQLFRNNYRIRIKPLEGGFSNFGVFQVVHENSRGELINPGEAVKFLSYADIQKEKNVYQPTGVMRQYPLAYTPGQPIRNWPPDHQLNDSEQLGAVSYQLTMLEANSTLETLKNIYKQQDSFNEILPYLKTLFESLKQWYDIRIPGLEGPPLGGLNSVYNRLYRRRDDIQKGINFLLTMPNDAPNNSYTSQKFKIAFLPESWRDKDFFNPIYWIDNVFFPGQAQCFKAISPCSPVHGDLHTGNILVEYGKDTHIWLIDFPNTHIGPSLQDFATMEADVKFHLIDMEKCSLEDWIKFEQYLLMPLENHRDFTLNWPWSQNWKPEGELLKAWLFIKFLRDWVRDHNLIDADVRAYYLALLHSTLPVIYRDKHTLSQKQCALISASWMCEHLM
;
A
#
# COMPACT_ATOMS: atom_id res chain seq x y z
N MET A 1 -11.88 11.88 9.56
CA MET A 1 -12.14 12.72 10.76
C MET A 1 -13.44 12.39 11.47
N TYR A 2 -14.60 12.21 10.82
CA TYR A 2 -15.88 11.97 11.53
C TYR A 2 -15.93 10.68 12.38
N GLN A 3 -15.27 9.59 11.97
CA GLN A 3 -15.14 8.40 12.81
C GLN A 3 -14.17 8.60 13.99
N SER A 4 -13.09 9.35 13.80
CA SER A 4 -12.16 9.74 14.86
C SER A 4 -12.84 10.70 15.85
N SER A 5 -13.66 11.64 15.38
CA SER A 5 -14.46 12.53 16.23
C SER A 5 -15.52 11.76 17.01
N LYS A 6 -16.24 10.81 16.38
CA LYS A 6 -17.20 9.95 17.07
C LYS A 6 -16.53 9.05 18.09
N LEU A 7 -15.38 8.44 17.76
CA LEU A 7 -14.62 7.60 18.67
C LEU A 7 -14.06 8.44 19.83
N VAL A 8 -13.55 9.65 19.58
CA VAL A 8 -13.08 10.58 20.62
C VAL A 8 -14.24 11.04 21.49
N ILE A 9 -15.39 11.39 20.92
CA ILE A 9 -16.60 11.77 21.67
C ILE A 9 -17.12 10.60 22.51
N LEU A 10 -17.13 9.37 21.96
CA LEU A 10 -17.55 8.17 22.68
C LEU A 10 -16.55 7.80 23.79
N THR A 11 -15.25 7.96 23.54
CA THR A 11 -14.21 7.72 24.54
C THR A 11 -14.29 8.75 25.67
N LEU A 12 -14.50 10.02 25.33
CA LEU A 12 -14.71 11.11 26.30
C LEU A 12 -16.00 10.91 27.09
N SER A 13 -17.12 10.54 26.46
CA SER A 13 -18.37 10.31 27.17
C SER A 13 -18.28 9.11 28.12
N THR A 14 -17.55 8.06 27.73
CA THR A 14 -17.30 6.90 28.59
C THR A 14 -16.38 7.25 29.76
N LEU A 15 -15.33 8.04 29.52
CA LEU A 15 -14.43 8.51 30.58
C LEU A 15 -15.16 9.44 31.56
N ILE A 16 -16.03 10.33 31.05
CA ILE A 16 -16.90 11.20 31.85
C ILE A 16 -17.83 10.34 32.71
N GLY A 17 -18.45 9.30 32.14
CA GLY A 17 -19.28 8.35 32.88
C GLY A 17 -18.53 7.67 34.02
N PHE A 18 -17.30 7.19 33.77
CA PHE A 18 -16.46 6.55 34.79
C PHE A 18 -16.07 7.49 35.93
N VAL A 19 -15.65 8.72 35.60
CA VAL A 19 -15.30 9.72 36.62
C VAL A 19 -16.53 10.11 37.43
N PHE A 20 -17.71 10.21 36.81
CA PHE A 20 -18.94 10.54 37.52
C PHE A 20 -19.38 9.41 38.46
N ILE A 21 -19.36 8.16 37.99
CA ILE A 21 -19.70 6.98 38.81
C ILE A 21 -18.72 6.79 39.97
N PHE A 22 -17.41 6.95 39.72
CA PHE A 22 -16.38 6.82 40.76
C PHE A 22 -16.52 7.89 41.85
N ASN A 23 -16.82 9.13 41.46
CA ASN A 23 -17.06 10.22 42.42
C ASN A 23 -18.37 10.03 43.18
N LEU A 24 -19.44 9.56 42.54
CA LEU A 24 -20.71 9.26 43.20
C LEU A 24 -20.56 8.12 44.22
N TYR A 25 -19.82 7.07 43.85
CA TYR A 25 -19.51 5.95 44.74
C TYR A 25 -18.68 6.40 45.96
N SER A 26 -17.66 7.24 45.73
CA SER A 26 -16.82 7.79 46.79
C SER A 26 -17.61 8.69 47.76
N LEU A 27 -18.62 9.42 47.26
CA LEU A 27 -19.51 10.23 48.07
C LEU A 27 -20.43 9.41 48.99
N ILE A 28 -20.85 8.22 48.52
CA ILE A 28 -21.73 7.31 49.27
C ILE A 28 -20.96 6.54 50.35
N VAL A 29 -19.71 6.15 50.07
CA VAL A 29 -18.95 5.24 50.95
C VAL A 29 -18.23 6.00 52.08
N THR A 30 -17.83 7.26 51.88
CA THR A 30 -17.15 8.05 52.92
C THR A 30 -17.47 9.54 52.83
N PRO A 31 -18.41 10.08 53.63
CA PRO A 31 -18.76 11.51 53.59
C PRO A 31 -17.76 12.31 54.42
N GLN A 32 -16.52 12.41 53.91
CA GLN A 32 -15.51 13.31 54.46
C GLN A 32 -15.59 14.65 53.68
N PRO A 33 -15.67 15.81 54.35
CA PRO A 33 -15.85 17.12 53.71
C PRO A 33 -14.80 17.42 52.63
N ILE A 34 -13.60 16.86 52.77
CA ILE A 34 -12.48 17.07 51.85
C ILE A 34 -12.75 16.55 50.44
N PHE A 35 -13.54 15.47 50.30
CA PHE A 35 -13.88 14.92 48.99
C PHE A 35 -14.84 15.81 48.20
N ILE A 36 -15.72 16.55 48.87
CA ILE A 36 -16.60 17.53 48.22
C ILE A 36 -15.76 18.64 47.56
N TYR A 37 -14.73 19.14 48.25
CA TYR A 37 -13.84 20.16 47.68
C TYR A 37 -13.01 19.64 46.49
N ILE A 38 -12.54 18.39 46.55
CA ILE A 38 -11.81 17.77 45.42
C ILE A 38 -12.73 17.60 44.20
N ILE A 39 -13.98 17.19 44.42
CA ILE A 39 -14.97 17.06 43.34
C ILE A 39 -15.29 18.42 42.72
N LEU A 40 -15.51 19.44 43.53
CA LEU A 40 -15.79 20.80 43.04
C LEU A 40 -14.60 21.40 42.28
N ALA A 41 -13.37 21.19 42.76
CA ALA A 41 -12.15 21.62 42.06
C ALA A 41 -11.97 20.90 40.71
N SER A 42 -12.25 19.60 40.68
CA SER A 42 -12.18 18.79 39.45
C SER A 42 -13.22 19.23 38.42
N LEU A 43 -14.44 19.53 38.86
CA LEU A 43 -15.51 20.07 38.01
C LEU A 43 -15.16 21.47 37.46
N ALA A 44 -14.54 22.33 38.27
CA ALA A 44 -14.12 23.67 37.84
C ALA A 44 -13.00 23.62 36.79
N LEU A 45 -11.98 22.76 37.00
CA LEU A 45 -10.91 22.55 36.02
C LEU A 45 -11.45 21.96 34.71
N PHE A 46 -12.39 21.02 34.79
CA PHE A 46 -13.03 20.44 33.62
C PHE A 46 -13.83 21.49 32.84
N ALA A 47 -14.65 22.30 33.52
CA ALA A 47 -15.41 23.37 32.88
C ALA A 47 -14.50 24.38 32.17
N SER A 48 -13.38 24.77 32.80
CA SER A 48 -12.37 25.66 32.19
C SER A 48 -11.75 25.05 30.93
N TRP A 49 -11.40 23.76 30.97
CA TRP A 49 -10.85 23.04 29.82
C TRP A 49 -11.87 22.92 28.68
N SER A 50 -13.12 22.57 28.99
CA SER A 50 -14.21 22.47 28.00
C SER A 50 -14.50 23.81 27.33
N ILE A 51 -14.52 24.92 28.08
CA ILE A 51 -14.71 26.27 27.53
C ILE A 51 -13.57 26.64 26.58
N THR A 52 -12.32 26.35 26.97
CA THR A 52 -11.13 26.63 26.13
C THR A 52 -11.16 25.80 24.84
N TYR A 53 -11.59 24.55 24.91
CA TYR A 53 -11.74 23.67 23.74
C TYR A 53 -12.88 24.14 22.82
N LEU A 54 -14.05 24.48 23.38
CA LEU A 54 -15.17 25.06 22.62
C LEU A 54 -14.77 26.37 21.95
N TRP A 55 -14.02 27.23 22.63
CA TRP A 55 -13.49 28.46 22.03
C TRP A 55 -12.59 28.17 20.83
N ARG A 56 -11.68 27.18 20.93
CA ARG A 56 -10.83 26.77 19.79
C ARG A 56 -11.62 26.20 18.62
N VAL A 57 -12.68 25.43 18.88
CA VAL A 57 -13.59 24.93 17.84
C VAL A 57 -14.36 26.08 17.19
N VAL A 58 -14.86 27.04 17.97
CA VAL A 58 -15.54 28.24 17.47
C VAL A 58 -14.58 29.12 16.66
N GLU A 59 -13.33 29.31 17.08
CA GLU A 59 -12.30 30.04 16.34
C GLU A 59 -11.98 29.36 15.00
N GLN A 60 -11.85 28.02 14.98
CA GLN A 60 -11.67 27.25 13.74
C GLN A 60 -12.88 27.36 12.80
N LEU A 61 -14.10 27.41 13.34
CA LEU A 61 -15.31 27.61 12.53
C LEU A 61 -15.44 29.06 12.03
N ARG A 62 -14.96 30.05 12.80
CA ARG A 62 -14.92 31.47 12.42
C ARG A 62 -13.91 31.74 11.29
N ILE A 63 -12.75 31.08 11.32
CA ILE A 63 -11.75 31.14 10.23
C ILE A 63 -12.33 30.59 8.91
N ASN A 64 -13.30 29.67 8.97
CA ASN A 64 -13.98 29.13 7.79
C ASN A 64 -15.15 29.98 7.26
N GLN A 65 -15.54 31.06 7.96
CA GLN A 65 -16.66 31.94 7.55
C GLN A 65 -16.24 33.31 7.03
N GLU A 66 -14.96 33.69 7.11
CA GLU A 66 -14.48 34.93 6.48
C GLU A 66 -14.17 34.70 4.99
N SER A 67 -15.21 34.56 4.18
CA SER A 67 -15.13 34.89 2.75
C SER A 67 -15.16 36.42 2.63
N VAL A 68 -13.98 37.01 2.44
CA VAL A 68 -13.83 38.42 2.12
C VAL A 68 -14.41 38.69 0.73
N GLU A 69 -15.58 39.32 0.69
CA GLU A 69 -16.15 39.91 -0.52
C GLU A 69 -15.58 41.34 -0.66
N ILE A 70 -14.58 41.52 -1.53
CA ILE A 70 -14.11 42.85 -1.93
C ILE A 70 -14.93 43.27 -3.14
N THR A 71 -15.94 44.10 -2.92
CA THR A 71 -16.58 44.89 -3.98
C THR A 71 -15.84 46.22 -4.08
N GLY A 72 -14.96 46.34 -5.07
CA GLY A 72 -14.33 47.61 -5.46
C GLY A 72 -14.92 48.08 -6.79
N GLU A 73 -15.79 49.08 -6.74
CA GLU A 73 -16.13 49.89 -7.91
C GLU A 73 -14.96 50.83 -8.25
N GLY A 74 -14.60 50.85 -9.54
CA GLY A 74 -14.08 52.01 -10.25
C GLY A 74 -12.72 52.58 -9.84
N GLU A 75 -11.69 52.32 -10.66
CA GLU A 75 -10.92 53.39 -11.30
C GLU A 75 -10.03 52.84 -12.41
N GLN A 76 -10.16 53.42 -13.61
CA GLN A 76 -9.34 53.10 -14.78
C GLN A 76 -7.96 53.75 -14.62
N GLY A 77 -6.91 52.95 -14.41
CA GLY A 77 -5.55 53.47 -14.50
C GLY A 77 -4.49 52.47 -14.11
N LYS A 78 -3.74 51.96 -15.11
CA LYS A 78 -2.63 51.00 -15.04
C LYS A 78 -3.06 49.58 -14.66
N ARG A 79 -2.99 48.67 -15.65
CA ARG A 79 -3.19 47.23 -15.46
C ARG A 79 -2.09 46.68 -14.55
N ASN A 80 -2.32 46.74 -13.24
CA ASN A 80 -1.70 45.79 -12.32
C ASN A 80 -2.11 44.40 -12.79
N PRO A 81 -1.19 43.41 -12.80
CA PRO A 81 -1.57 42.04 -13.13
C PRO A 81 -2.70 41.64 -12.19
N THR A 82 -3.86 41.33 -12.77
CA THR A 82 -5.03 40.87 -12.03
C THR A 82 -4.58 39.74 -11.12
N PRO A 83 -4.92 39.75 -9.82
CA PRO A 83 -4.57 38.66 -8.92
C PRO A 83 -4.97 37.33 -9.58
N ILE A 84 -4.02 36.41 -9.71
CA ILE A 84 -4.31 35.09 -10.27
C ILE A 84 -5.30 34.43 -9.33
N ARG A 85 -6.56 34.31 -9.77
CA ARG A 85 -7.61 33.66 -9.00
C ARG A 85 -7.33 32.16 -9.02
N LEU A 86 -7.04 31.58 -7.86
CA LEU A 86 -6.86 30.14 -7.74
C LEU A 86 -8.18 29.39 -8.04
N PRO A 87 -8.11 28.19 -8.63
CA PRO A 87 -9.29 27.40 -8.96
C PRO A 87 -10.09 27.05 -7.70
N ARG A 88 -11.41 26.98 -7.84
CA ARG A 88 -12.26 26.38 -6.81
C ARG A 88 -12.16 24.86 -6.91
N VAL A 89 -11.84 24.19 -5.81
CA VAL A 89 -11.79 22.72 -5.70
C VAL A 89 -13.14 22.24 -5.14
N CYS A 90 -13.81 21.32 -5.82
CA CYS A 90 -15.10 20.74 -5.43
C CYS A 90 -15.05 19.20 -5.49
N THR A 91 -16.00 18.49 -4.86
CA THR A 91 -16.21 17.05 -5.08
C THR A 91 -17.27 16.77 -6.13
N THR A 92 -17.33 15.51 -6.58
CA THR A 92 -18.23 15.07 -7.65
C THR A 92 -19.68 14.88 -7.22
N GLU A 93 -19.97 14.71 -5.94
CA GLU A 93 -21.30 14.27 -5.47
C GLU A 93 -22.07 15.29 -4.62
N ASP A 94 -21.40 16.30 -4.04
CA ASP A 94 -22.08 17.37 -3.30
C ASP A 94 -21.15 18.60 -3.17
N GLU A 95 -21.58 19.79 -3.60
CA GLU A 95 -20.76 21.02 -3.48
C GLU A 95 -20.40 21.38 -2.02
N THR A 96 -20.99 20.69 -1.05
CA THR A 96 -20.83 20.95 0.38
C THR A 96 -19.81 20.06 1.10
N ILE A 97 -19.33 18.97 0.48
CA ILE A 97 -18.45 17.99 1.16
C ILE A 97 -17.14 17.86 0.38
N LEU A 98 -16.12 18.65 0.74
CA LEU A 98 -14.76 18.44 0.25
C LEU A 98 -14.24 17.05 0.69
N PRO A 99 -13.43 16.34 -0.12
CA PRO A 99 -12.72 15.20 0.42
C PRO A 99 -11.70 15.74 1.45
N PRO A 100 -11.17 14.90 2.35
CA PRO A 100 -10.26 15.37 3.37
C PRO A 100 -8.86 15.64 2.77
N LEU A 101 -8.75 16.62 1.87
CA LEU A 101 -7.47 17.24 1.55
C LEU A 101 -7.03 18.07 2.74
N ASN A 102 -5.78 17.89 3.18
CA ASN A 102 -5.16 18.81 4.10
C ASN A 102 -4.82 20.14 3.38
N SER A 103 -4.42 21.16 4.15
CA SER A 103 -4.08 22.49 3.63
C SER A 103 -3.02 22.44 2.53
N ASP A 104 -2.02 21.58 2.69
CA ASP A 104 -0.89 21.50 1.77
C ASP A 104 -1.30 20.85 0.46
N GLN A 105 -2.06 19.76 0.51
CA GLN A 105 -2.62 19.10 -0.67
C GLN A 105 -3.55 20.02 -1.44
N LEU A 106 -4.42 20.75 -0.74
CA LEU A 106 -5.32 21.73 -1.35
C LEU A 106 -4.53 22.84 -2.06
N TYR A 107 -3.52 23.39 -1.39
CA TYR A 107 -2.64 24.40 -1.96
C TYR A 107 -1.94 23.87 -3.22
N ILE A 108 -1.31 22.71 -3.15
CA ILE A 108 -0.62 22.08 -4.28
C ILE A 108 -1.59 21.83 -5.45
N MET A 109 -2.80 21.35 -5.17
CA MET A 109 -3.83 21.15 -6.19
C MET A 109 -4.20 22.46 -6.87
N GLN A 110 -4.39 23.54 -6.11
CA GLN A 110 -4.63 24.87 -6.68
C GLN A 110 -3.48 25.36 -7.54
N GLN A 111 -2.22 25.05 -7.18
CA GLN A 111 -1.06 25.39 -8.00
C GLN A 111 -1.00 24.57 -9.29
N LEU A 112 -1.22 23.26 -9.23
CA LEU A 112 -1.23 22.37 -10.39
C LEU A 112 -2.28 22.79 -11.44
N PHE A 113 -3.42 23.31 -10.98
CA PHE A 113 -4.56 23.67 -11.83
C PHE A 113 -4.85 25.18 -11.83
N ARG A 114 -3.84 26.03 -11.60
CA ARG A 114 -4.00 27.49 -11.47
C ARG A 114 -4.67 28.20 -12.66
N ASN A 115 -4.69 27.56 -13.83
CA ASN A 115 -5.30 28.08 -15.06
C ASN A 115 -6.73 27.58 -15.29
N ASN A 116 -7.26 26.74 -14.39
CA ASN A 116 -8.61 26.20 -14.49
C ASN A 116 -9.59 27.04 -13.66
N TYR A 117 -10.87 27.07 -14.06
CA TYR A 117 -11.88 27.82 -13.32
C TYR A 117 -12.34 27.02 -12.09
N ARG A 118 -12.60 25.74 -12.30
CA ARG A 118 -13.05 24.80 -11.28
C ARG A 118 -12.40 23.45 -11.53
N ILE A 119 -12.10 22.74 -10.45
CA ILE A 119 -11.70 21.33 -10.52
C ILE A 119 -12.62 20.51 -9.62
N ARG A 120 -13.02 19.34 -10.11
CA ARG A 120 -13.74 18.32 -9.37
C ARG A 120 -12.79 17.18 -9.10
N ILE A 121 -12.74 16.74 -7.85
CA ILE A 121 -11.85 15.66 -7.44
C ILE A 121 -12.64 14.51 -6.85
N LYS A 122 -12.24 13.29 -7.20
CA LYS A 122 -12.75 12.04 -6.65
C LYS A 122 -11.55 11.24 -6.12
N PRO A 123 -11.50 10.91 -4.82
CA PRO A 123 -10.46 10.02 -4.29
C PRO A 123 -10.47 8.70 -5.06
N LEU A 124 -9.30 8.25 -5.49
CA LEU A 124 -9.10 6.89 -5.99
C LEU A 124 -8.67 6.02 -4.80
N GLU A 125 -9.49 5.02 -4.49
CA GLU A 125 -9.20 4.10 -3.39
C GLU A 125 -8.29 2.96 -3.85
N GLY A 126 -7.21 2.73 -3.11
CA GLY A 126 -6.32 1.57 -3.23
C GLY A 126 -4.90 1.90 -3.69
N GLY A 127 -3.92 1.23 -3.08
CA GLY A 127 -2.51 1.20 -3.51
C GLY A 127 -1.63 2.39 -3.14
N PHE A 128 -2.20 3.58 -2.98
CA PHE A 128 -1.39 4.78 -2.82
C PHE A 128 -0.91 5.01 -1.39
N SER A 129 0.27 5.64 -1.29
CA SER A 129 0.79 6.18 -0.02
C SER A 129 -0.28 7.01 0.72
N ASN A 130 -0.12 7.17 2.04
CA ASN A 130 -1.04 7.93 2.92
C ASN A 130 -1.34 9.37 2.43
N PHE A 131 -0.63 9.86 1.42
CA PHE A 131 -0.80 11.17 0.81
C PHE A 131 -1.94 11.23 -0.24
N GLY A 132 -2.51 10.10 -0.66
CA GLY A 132 -3.74 10.04 -1.45
C GLY A 132 -3.57 10.31 -2.96
N VAL A 133 -4.48 9.74 -3.75
CA VAL A 133 -4.59 9.95 -5.19
C VAL A 133 -6.01 10.29 -5.57
N PHE A 134 -6.14 11.18 -6.54
CA PHE A 134 -7.40 11.77 -6.92
C PHE A 134 -7.55 11.73 -8.43
N GLN A 135 -8.69 11.26 -8.90
CA GLN A 135 -9.16 11.58 -10.24
C GLN A 135 -9.59 13.04 -10.24
N VAL A 136 -9.07 13.82 -11.18
CA VAL A 136 -9.32 15.25 -11.32
C VAL A 136 -9.97 15.49 -12.68
N VAL A 137 -11.15 16.10 -12.63
CA VAL A 137 -11.88 16.60 -13.79
C VAL A 137 -11.87 18.11 -13.69
N HIS A 138 -11.47 18.82 -14.74
CA HIS A 138 -11.34 20.27 -14.68
C HIS A 138 -12.23 20.97 -15.70
N GLU A 139 -12.81 22.09 -15.27
CA GLU A 139 -13.69 22.94 -16.06
C GLU A 139 -12.96 24.23 -16.44
N ASN A 140 -13.18 24.67 -17.68
CA ASN A 140 -12.69 25.96 -18.14
C ASN A 140 -13.61 27.10 -17.69
N SER A 141 -13.24 28.34 -18.03
CA SER A 141 -14.02 29.53 -17.67
C SER A 141 -15.41 29.58 -18.32
N ARG A 142 -15.70 28.72 -19.29
CA ARG A 142 -17.01 28.57 -19.94
C ARG A 142 -17.85 27.44 -19.33
N GLY A 143 -17.32 26.74 -18.32
CA GLY A 143 -17.96 25.56 -17.73
C GLY A 143 -17.84 24.30 -18.59
N GLU A 144 -17.04 24.33 -19.66
CA GLU A 144 -16.78 23.15 -20.48
C GLU A 144 -15.75 22.25 -19.78
N LEU A 145 -16.02 20.95 -19.75
CA LEU A 145 -15.08 19.95 -19.23
C LEU A 145 -13.91 19.81 -20.21
N ILE A 146 -12.69 20.05 -19.73
CA ILE A 146 -11.48 19.82 -20.51
C ILE A 146 -10.89 18.49 -20.04
N ASN A 147 -10.77 17.53 -20.97
CA ASN A 147 -10.23 16.18 -20.82
C ASN A 147 -11.01 15.20 -19.91
N PRO A 148 -11.15 13.92 -20.33
CA PRO A 148 -11.66 12.86 -19.47
C PRO A 148 -10.54 12.40 -18.53
N GLY A 149 -10.46 13.00 -17.33
CA GLY A 149 -9.70 12.48 -16.19
C GLY A 149 -8.18 12.66 -16.23
N GLU A 150 -7.66 13.57 -15.39
CA GLU A 150 -6.28 13.49 -14.92
C GLU A 150 -6.26 12.68 -13.61
N ALA A 151 -5.15 12.00 -13.30
CA ALA A 151 -4.92 11.41 -11.98
C ALA A 151 -3.80 12.20 -11.28
N VAL A 152 -4.08 12.75 -10.11
CA VAL A 152 -3.12 13.50 -9.31
C VAL A 152 -2.70 12.69 -8.11
N LYS A 153 -1.40 12.50 -7.95
CA LYS A 153 -0.79 11.75 -6.87
C LYS A 153 0.11 12.63 -6.03
N PHE A 154 -0.10 12.59 -4.71
CA PHE A 154 0.72 13.28 -3.74
C PHE A 154 1.76 12.32 -3.16
N LEU A 155 2.99 12.81 -2.97
CA LEU A 155 4.14 12.03 -2.50
C LEU A 155 5.19 12.97 -1.87
N SER A 156 6.21 12.39 -1.24
CA SER A 156 7.43 13.16 -0.98
C SER A 156 8.03 13.65 -2.31
N TYR A 157 8.64 14.83 -2.30
CA TYR A 157 9.30 15.35 -3.49
C TYR A 157 10.39 14.40 -4.01
N ALA A 158 11.16 13.76 -3.11
CA ALA A 158 12.15 12.76 -3.49
C ALA A 158 11.54 11.60 -4.29
N ASP A 159 10.36 11.12 -3.91
CA ASP A 159 9.69 10.04 -4.63
C ASP A 159 9.09 10.50 -5.95
N ILE A 160 8.62 11.74 -6.05
CA ILE A 160 8.20 12.34 -7.33
C ILE A 160 9.37 12.43 -8.30
N GLN A 161 10.56 12.79 -7.82
CA GLN A 161 11.75 12.82 -8.67
C GLN A 161 12.15 11.42 -9.15
N LYS A 162 12.08 10.41 -8.28
CA LYS A 162 12.26 9.00 -8.71
C LYS A 162 11.25 8.62 -9.78
N GLU A 163 9.98 8.96 -9.59
CA GLU A 163 8.92 8.67 -10.55
C GLU A 163 9.16 9.37 -11.89
N LYS A 164 9.52 10.66 -11.89
CA LYS A 164 9.92 11.41 -13.10
C LYS A 164 11.11 10.78 -13.83
N ASN A 165 12.12 10.32 -13.09
CA ASN A 165 13.33 9.72 -13.69
C ASN A 165 13.01 8.47 -14.51
N VAL A 166 11.96 7.73 -14.15
CA VAL A 166 11.52 6.54 -14.90
C VAL A 166 10.93 6.89 -16.27
N TYR A 167 10.41 8.11 -16.45
CA TYR A 167 9.85 8.61 -17.73
C TYR A 167 10.85 9.43 -18.58
N GLN A 168 12.07 9.64 -18.10
CA GLN A 168 13.12 10.34 -18.85
C GLN A 168 13.50 9.59 -20.14
N PRO A 169 14.20 10.22 -21.11
CA PRO A 169 14.64 9.56 -22.36
C PRO A 169 15.35 8.21 -22.17
N THR A 170 16.11 8.07 -21.08
CA THR A 170 16.83 6.85 -20.71
C THR A 170 16.07 5.97 -19.73
N GLY A 171 14.87 6.38 -19.31
CA GLY A 171 14.03 5.67 -18.36
C GLY A 171 13.26 4.52 -19.01
N VAL A 172 12.95 3.51 -18.20
CA VAL A 172 12.31 2.26 -18.65
C VAL A 172 10.98 2.52 -19.36
N MET A 173 10.15 3.42 -18.83
CA MET A 173 8.81 3.67 -19.38
C MET A 173 8.84 4.34 -20.76
N ARG A 174 9.93 5.04 -21.08
CA ARG A 174 10.11 5.67 -22.40
C ARG A 174 10.74 4.73 -23.42
N GLN A 175 11.61 3.83 -22.96
CA GLN A 175 12.19 2.79 -23.82
C GLN A 175 11.20 1.67 -24.12
N TYR A 176 10.34 1.34 -23.16
CA TYR A 176 9.42 0.21 -23.20
C TYR A 176 8.01 0.64 -22.78
N PRO A 177 7.32 1.47 -23.57
CA PRO A 177 5.97 1.94 -23.22
C PRO A 177 4.99 0.76 -23.23
N LEU A 178 4.04 0.75 -22.28
CA LEU A 178 2.87 -0.13 -22.37
C LEU A 178 1.74 0.61 -23.08
N ALA A 179 0.91 -0.14 -23.81
CA ALA A 179 -0.24 0.38 -24.54
C ALA A 179 -1.21 1.20 -23.65
N TYR A 180 -1.39 0.79 -22.40
CA TYR A 180 -2.30 1.42 -21.42
C TYR A 180 -1.54 1.87 -20.17
N THR A 181 -0.57 2.75 -20.36
CA THR A 181 0.06 3.46 -19.24
C THR A 181 -0.49 4.86 -19.11
N PRO A 182 -0.67 5.37 -17.86
CA PRO A 182 -0.88 6.78 -17.66
C PRO A 182 0.20 7.52 -18.42
N GLY A 183 -0.20 8.50 -19.22
CA GLY A 183 0.69 9.35 -19.98
C GLY A 183 1.75 9.98 -19.07
N GLN A 184 2.84 10.46 -19.67
CA GLN A 184 3.95 11.06 -18.91
C GLN A 184 3.44 12.09 -17.90
N PRO A 185 4.08 12.18 -16.71
CA PRO A 185 3.89 13.29 -15.78
C PRO A 185 3.76 14.63 -16.52
N ILE A 186 2.57 15.24 -16.51
CA ILE A 186 2.33 16.49 -17.26
C ILE A 186 2.66 17.71 -16.38
N ARG A 187 2.42 17.58 -15.08
CA ARG A 187 2.61 18.64 -14.09
C ARG A 187 3.21 18.06 -12.83
N ASN A 188 4.11 18.79 -12.20
CA ASN A 188 4.61 18.46 -10.89
C ASN A 188 4.73 19.71 -10.01
N TRP A 189 4.61 19.49 -8.71
CA TRP A 189 4.86 20.50 -7.70
C TRP A 189 5.70 19.88 -6.58
N PRO A 190 6.66 20.62 -6.00
CA PRO A 190 7.14 21.93 -6.44
C PRO A 190 7.89 21.86 -7.79
N PRO A 191 8.02 22.99 -8.52
CA PRO A 191 8.85 23.06 -9.71
C PRO A 191 10.32 22.76 -9.39
N ASP A 192 11.07 22.19 -10.33
CA ASP A 192 12.42 21.63 -10.09
C ASP A 192 13.47 22.65 -9.58
N HIS A 193 13.18 23.95 -9.63
CA HIS A 193 14.08 25.03 -9.23
C HIS A 193 13.80 25.63 -7.83
N GLN A 194 12.84 25.10 -7.07
CA GLN A 194 12.34 25.74 -5.84
C GLN A 194 12.72 25.05 -4.53
N LEU A 195 13.61 24.05 -4.52
CA LEU A 195 13.72 23.17 -3.35
C LEU A 195 15.13 22.84 -2.84
N ASN A 196 15.23 22.88 -1.51
CA ASN A 196 16.35 22.37 -0.71
C ASN A 196 15.95 21.20 0.21
N ASP A 197 14.67 20.83 0.31
CA ASP A 197 14.17 19.82 1.24
C ASP A 197 13.52 18.63 0.50
N SER A 198 14.07 17.43 0.71
CA SER A 198 13.61 16.17 0.10
C SER A 198 12.32 15.63 0.72
N GLU A 199 11.97 16.03 1.95
CA GLU A 199 10.79 15.53 2.67
C GLU A 199 9.52 16.33 2.37
N GLN A 200 9.64 17.46 1.67
CA GLN A 200 8.50 18.30 1.34
C GLN A 200 7.47 17.53 0.50
N LEU A 201 6.19 17.73 0.84
CA LEU A 201 5.08 17.20 0.06
C LEU A 201 5.08 17.81 -1.34
N GLY A 202 4.97 16.94 -2.34
CA GLY A 202 4.75 17.34 -3.72
C GLY A 202 3.55 16.62 -4.32
N ALA A 203 3.30 16.89 -5.60
CA ALA A 203 2.36 16.14 -6.40
C ALA A 203 2.83 15.98 -7.85
N VAL A 204 2.30 14.94 -8.50
CA VAL A 204 2.46 14.68 -9.93
C VAL A 204 1.09 14.41 -10.56
N SER A 205 0.82 15.00 -11.73
CA SER A 205 -0.41 14.76 -12.50
C SER A 205 -0.12 13.91 -13.74
N TYR A 206 -0.94 12.88 -13.95
CA TYR A 206 -0.91 11.97 -15.09
C TYR A 206 -2.10 12.23 -16.01
N GLN A 207 -1.86 12.15 -17.32
CA GLN A 207 -2.96 12.05 -18.27
C GLN A 207 -3.41 10.59 -18.37
N LEU A 208 -4.67 10.30 -18.08
CA LEU A 208 -5.24 9.01 -18.46
C LEU A 208 -5.67 9.11 -19.92
N THR A 209 -4.69 9.06 -20.83
CA THR A 209 -4.94 9.13 -22.27
C THR A 209 -5.85 7.97 -22.65
N MET A 210 -7.07 8.24 -23.11
CA MET A 210 -8.10 7.25 -23.53
C MET A 210 -9.09 6.80 -22.45
N LEU A 211 -9.20 7.48 -21.31
CA LEU A 211 -10.34 7.22 -20.40
C LEU A 211 -11.66 7.50 -21.14
N GLU A 212 -12.55 6.52 -21.23
CA GLU A 212 -13.83 6.68 -21.89
C GLU A 212 -14.73 7.65 -21.10
N ALA A 213 -15.52 8.45 -21.81
CA ALA A 213 -16.50 9.30 -21.15
C ALA A 213 -17.52 8.43 -20.39
N ASN A 214 -17.66 8.69 -19.08
CA ASN A 214 -18.52 7.94 -18.16
C ASN A 214 -18.04 6.51 -17.81
N SER A 215 -16.79 6.14 -18.09
CA SER A 215 -16.25 4.90 -17.53
C SER A 215 -16.09 5.00 -16.02
N THR A 216 -16.11 3.84 -15.37
CA THR A 216 -15.77 3.73 -13.95
C THR A 216 -14.37 3.19 -13.82
N LEU A 217 -13.61 3.77 -12.88
CA LEU A 217 -12.22 3.42 -12.61
C LEU A 217 -12.12 2.96 -11.16
N GLU A 218 -11.58 1.76 -10.96
CA GLU A 218 -11.46 1.13 -9.65
C GLU A 218 -10.18 0.30 -9.53
N THR A 219 -9.62 0.14 -8.34
CA THR A 219 -8.46 -0.75 -8.18
C THR A 219 -8.85 -2.22 -8.26
N LEU A 220 -7.97 -3.05 -8.83
CA LEU A 220 -8.13 -4.51 -8.83
C LEU A 220 -8.32 -5.06 -7.41
N LYS A 221 -7.72 -4.40 -6.41
CA LYS A 221 -7.92 -4.70 -4.99
C LYS A 221 -9.38 -4.61 -4.58
N ASN A 222 -10.07 -3.53 -4.95
CA ASN A 222 -11.47 -3.33 -4.56
C ASN A 222 -12.38 -4.30 -5.32
N ILE A 223 -12.12 -4.52 -6.61
CA ILE A 223 -12.81 -5.55 -7.39
C ILE A 223 -12.66 -6.92 -6.72
N TYR A 224 -11.45 -7.33 -6.35
CA TYR A 224 -11.21 -8.61 -5.66
C TYR A 224 -12.05 -8.76 -4.39
N LYS A 225 -12.22 -7.67 -3.62
CA LYS A 225 -12.97 -7.67 -2.36
C LYS A 225 -14.48 -7.68 -2.56
N GLN A 226 -14.97 -7.16 -3.68
CA GLN A 226 -16.41 -7.14 -4.00
C GLN A 226 -16.88 -8.42 -4.65
N GLN A 227 -16.00 -9.12 -5.38
CA GLN A 227 -16.34 -10.36 -6.06
C GLN A 227 -16.17 -11.56 -5.12
N ASP A 228 -17.17 -12.42 -5.07
CA ASP A 228 -17.14 -13.65 -4.27
C ASP A 228 -16.35 -14.76 -4.98
N SER A 229 -16.31 -14.74 -6.32
CA SER A 229 -15.72 -15.79 -7.13
C SER A 229 -14.46 -15.35 -7.87
N PHE A 230 -13.46 -16.23 -7.91
CA PHE A 230 -12.27 -16.01 -8.74
C PHE A 230 -12.60 -15.88 -10.24
N ASN A 231 -13.67 -16.53 -10.72
CA ASN A 231 -14.05 -16.47 -12.13
C ASN A 231 -14.44 -15.06 -12.59
N GLU A 232 -14.91 -14.21 -11.67
CA GLU A 232 -15.25 -12.81 -11.95
C GLU A 232 -14.00 -11.92 -12.04
N ILE A 233 -12.90 -12.35 -11.40
CA ILE A 233 -11.63 -11.62 -11.34
C ILE A 233 -10.71 -12.03 -12.51
N LEU A 234 -10.80 -13.30 -12.95
CA LEU A 234 -9.95 -13.90 -13.97
C LEU A 234 -9.85 -13.10 -15.28
N PRO A 235 -10.93 -12.50 -15.85
CA PRO A 235 -10.83 -11.70 -17.06
C PRO A 235 -9.89 -10.49 -16.92
N TYR A 236 -9.90 -9.82 -15.76
CA TYR A 236 -9.03 -8.68 -15.49
C TYR A 236 -7.57 -9.10 -15.39
N LEU A 237 -7.29 -10.25 -14.75
CA LEU A 237 -5.94 -10.79 -14.66
C LEU A 237 -5.40 -11.18 -16.04
N LYS A 238 -6.22 -11.84 -16.87
CA LYS A 238 -5.82 -12.16 -18.25
C LYS A 238 -5.48 -10.89 -19.04
N THR A 239 -6.32 -9.86 -18.95
CA THR A 239 -6.09 -8.58 -19.64
C THR A 239 -4.82 -7.88 -19.15
N LEU A 240 -4.60 -7.87 -17.84
CA LEU A 240 -3.40 -7.31 -17.21
C LEU A 240 -2.13 -8.01 -17.71
N PHE A 241 -2.08 -9.34 -17.60
CA PHE A 241 -0.85 -10.08 -17.89
C PHE A 241 -0.59 -10.20 -19.40
N GLU A 242 -1.62 -10.18 -20.24
CA GLU A 242 -1.44 -10.02 -21.69
C GLU A 242 -0.87 -8.64 -22.03
N SER A 243 -1.30 -7.58 -21.34
CA SER A 243 -0.75 -6.23 -21.53
C SER A 243 0.71 -6.13 -21.08
N LEU A 244 1.06 -6.83 -20.00
CA LEU A 244 2.43 -6.90 -19.47
C LEU A 244 3.34 -7.87 -20.21
N LYS A 245 2.79 -8.77 -21.03
CA LYS A 245 3.55 -9.73 -21.81
C LYS A 245 4.64 -9.07 -22.64
N GLN A 246 4.36 -7.90 -23.21
CA GLN A 246 5.35 -7.12 -23.97
C GLN A 246 6.58 -6.73 -23.15
N TRP A 247 6.44 -6.51 -21.83
CA TRP A 247 7.59 -6.29 -20.95
C TRP A 247 8.35 -7.58 -20.74
N TYR A 248 7.66 -8.65 -20.37
CA TYR A 248 8.29 -9.91 -19.99
C TYR A 248 8.90 -10.68 -21.17
N ASP A 249 8.45 -10.42 -22.40
CA ASP A 249 9.02 -10.99 -23.63
C ASP A 249 10.30 -10.26 -24.06
N ILE A 250 10.56 -9.04 -23.58
CA ILE A 250 11.80 -8.33 -23.89
C ILE A 250 12.97 -9.04 -23.22
N ARG A 251 13.85 -9.61 -24.04
CA ARG A 251 15.17 -10.10 -23.62
C ARG A 251 16.17 -8.98 -23.85
N ILE A 252 16.79 -8.49 -22.77
CA ILE A 252 17.79 -7.43 -22.87
C ILE A 252 19.16 -8.08 -23.14
N PRO A 253 19.77 -7.87 -24.33
CA PRO A 253 21.04 -8.49 -24.67
C PRO A 253 22.14 -8.09 -23.67
N GLY A 254 22.95 -9.06 -23.25
CA GLY A 254 23.99 -8.83 -22.23
C GLY A 254 23.49 -8.87 -20.79
N LEU A 255 22.18 -9.04 -20.57
CA LEU A 255 21.55 -9.36 -19.28
C LEU A 255 20.86 -10.74 -19.31
N GLU A 256 21.38 -11.66 -20.12
CA GLU A 256 20.93 -13.07 -20.17
C GLU A 256 21.36 -13.89 -18.93
N GLY A 257 21.72 -13.20 -17.85
CA GLY A 257 22.09 -13.75 -16.56
C GLY A 257 21.61 -12.82 -15.45
N PRO A 258 21.75 -13.19 -14.18
CA PRO A 258 21.51 -12.26 -13.10
C PRO A 258 22.37 -11.00 -13.31
N PRO A 259 21.91 -9.80 -12.91
CA PRO A 259 22.65 -8.55 -13.12
C PRO A 259 24.08 -8.68 -12.57
N LEU A 260 25.02 -7.84 -13.00
CA LEU A 260 26.46 -7.95 -12.70
C LEU A 260 26.83 -8.12 -11.19
N GLY A 261 25.89 -8.00 -10.25
CA GLY A 261 26.02 -8.32 -8.82
C GLY A 261 25.17 -9.50 -8.31
N GLY A 262 24.63 -10.36 -9.17
CA GLY A 262 23.77 -11.49 -8.81
C GLY A 262 22.36 -11.09 -8.36
N LEU A 263 21.52 -12.07 -8.05
CA LEU A 263 20.21 -11.86 -7.39
C LEU A 263 20.39 -11.13 -6.04
N ASN A 264 21.53 -11.28 -5.39
CA ASN A 264 21.87 -10.57 -4.16
C ASN A 264 21.86 -9.05 -4.33
N SER A 265 22.35 -8.53 -5.47
CA SER A 265 22.29 -7.08 -5.74
C SER A 265 20.86 -6.57 -5.93
N VAL A 266 20.00 -7.36 -6.55
CA VAL A 266 18.58 -7.03 -6.78
C VAL A 266 17.84 -7.00 -5.44
N TYR A 267 18.01 -8.06 -4.65
CA TYR A 267 17.32 -8.25 -3.38
C TYR A 267 18.12 -7.75 -2.17
N ASN A 268 19.08 -6.85 -2.38
CA ASN A 268 19.91 -6.27 -1.31
C ASN A 268 19.07 -5.51 -0.24
N ARG A 269 17.79 -5.22 -0.53
CA ARG A 269 16.86 -4.72 0.49
C ARG A 269 16.76 -5.66 1.69
N LEU A 270 16.88 -6.98 1.50
CA LEU A 270 16.88 -7.97 2.58
C LEU A 270 17.94 -7.64 3.63
N TYR A 271 19.16 -7.33 3.16
CA TYR A 271 20.26 -6.93 4.03
C TYR A 271 20.10 -5.51 4.57
N ARG A 272 19.76 -4.54 3.71
CA ARG A 272 19.59 -3.13 4.12
C ARG A 272 18.49 -2.91 5.16
N ARG A 273 17.51 -3.81 5.23
CA ARG A 273 16.38 -3.76 6.18
C ARG A 273 16.46 -4.87 7.23
N ARG A 274 17.60 -5.54 7.37
CA ARG A 274 17.83 -6.65 8.28
C ARG A 274 17.46 -6.29 9.73
N ASP A 275 17.85 -5.11 10.20
CA ASP A 275 17.54 -4.68 11.57
C ASP A 275 16.05 -4.37 11.79
N ASP A 276 15.36 -3.84 10.77
CA ASP A 276 13.91 -3.64 10.85
C ASP A 276 13.17 -4.98 10.89
N ILE A 277 13.60 -5.93 10.06
CA ILE A 277 13.07 -7.30 10.07
C ILE A 277 13.30 -7.94 11.45
N GLN A 278 14.49 -7.81 12.02
CA GLN A 278 14.82 -8.34 13.35
C GLN A 278 13.92 -7.72 14.43
N LYS A 279 13.73 -6.39 14.41
CA LYS A 279 12.82 -5.71 15.34
C LYS A 279 11.39 -6.21 15.20
N GLY A 280 10.90 -6.38 13.97
CA GLY A 280 9.57 -6.92 13.69
C GLY A 280 9.39 -8.35 14.20
N ILE A 281 10.37 -9.22 13.97
CA ILE A 281 10.37 -10.60 14.51
C ILE A 281 10.39 -10.58 16.04
N ASN A 282 11.23 -9.75 16.64
CA ASN A 282 11.30 -9.62 18.10
C ASN A 282 9.96 -9.22 18.68
N PHE A 283 9.32 -8.20 18.11
CA PHE A 283 7.99 -7.77 18.51
C PHE A 283 6.96 -8.92 18.50
N LEU A 284 7.03 -9.82 17.51
CA LEU A 284 6.15 -10.98 17.41
C LEU A 284 6.48 -12.09 18.42
N LEU A 285 7.77 -12.27 18.77
CA LEU A 285 8.22 -13.32 19.68
C LEU A 285 8.18 -12.91 21.17
N THR A 286 8.34 -11.63 21.50
CA THR A 286 8.38 -11.12 22.90
C THR A 286 6.99 -10.85 23.50
N MET A 287 5.93 -11.45 22.94
CA MET A 287 4.58 -11.35 23.50
C MET A 287 4.53 -12.01 24.90
N PRO A 288 3.74 -11.49 25.85
CA PRO A 288 4.23 -11.14 27.19
C PRO A 288 4.51 -12.28 28.18
N ASN A 289 4.29 -13.55 27.83
CA ASN A 289 4.18 -14.58 28.88
C ASN A 289 5.40 -15.47 29.08
N ASP A 290 6.37 -15.55 28.16
CA ASP A 290 7.59 -16.32 28.37
C ASP A 290 8.68 -15.86 27.38
N ALA A 291 9.58 -14.97 27.80
CA ALA A 291 10.76 -14.63 27.01
C ALA A 291 11.96 -15.47 27.50
N PRO A 292 12.22 -16.67 26.95
CA PRO A 292 13.55 -17.23 27.05
C PRO A 292 14.52 -16.36 26.26
N ASN A 293 15.79 -16.35 26.70
CA ASN A 293 16.95 -15.86 25.96
C ASN A 293 17.10 -16.61 24.61
N ASN A 294 16.19 -16.38 23.66
CA ASN A 294 16.32 -16.88 22.31
C ASN A 294 17.48 -16.12 21.67
N SER A 295 18.67 -16.72 21.69
CA SER A 295 19.84 -16.16 21.04
C SER A 295 19.54 -16.07 19.55
N TYR A 296 19.58 -14.86 18.99
CA TYR A 296 19.35 -14.57 17.57
C TYR A 296 20.30 -15.31 16.61
N THR A 297 21.29 -16.01 17.15
CA THR A 297 22.22 -16.91 16.47
C THR A 297 21.62 -18.29 16.17
N SER A 298 20.44 -18.64 16.70
CA SER A 298 19.84 -19.94 16.43
C SER A 298 19.27 -20.00 15.02
N GLN A 299 19.57 -21.11 14.33
CA GLN A 299 19.06 -21.39 12.98
C GLN A 299 17.54 -21.56 12.95
N LYS A 300 16.97 -22.08 14.02
CA LYS A 300 15.53 -22.27 14.19
C LYS A 300 15.05 -21.64 15.49
N PHE A 301 13.77 -21.28 15.55
CA PHE A 301 13.07 -20.87 16.77
C PHE A 301 11.67 -21.49 16.84
N LYS A 302 11.11 -21.55 18.05
CA LYS A 302 9.69 -21.84 18.26
C LYS A 302 8.87 -20.55 18.19
N ILE A 303 7.66 -20.64 17.66
CA ILE A 303 6.73 -19.51 17.57
C ILE A 303 5.61 -19.71 18.59
N ALA A 304 5.59 -18.88 19.64
CA ALA A 304 4.68 -19.05 20.77
C ALA A 304 3.19 -18.81 20.44
N PHE A 305 2.88 -17.95 19.46
CA PHE A 305 1.50 -17.60 19.10
C PHE A 305 0.79 -18.67 18.24
N LEU A 306 1.46 -19.77 17.91
CA LEU A 306 0.86 -20.81 17.08
C LEU A 306 -0.23 -21.61 17.82
N PRO A 307 -1.18 -22.22 17.07
CA PRO A 307 -2.11 -23.19 17.62
C PRO A 307 -1.36 -24.34 18.29
N GLU A 308 -1.97 -24.97 19.29
CA GLU A 308 -1.33 -26.01 20.11
C GLU A 308 -0.70 -27.14 19.27
N SER A 309 -1.37 -27.56 18.20
CA SER A 309 -0.89 -28.56 17.23
C SER A 309 0.39 -28.18 16.47
N TRP A 310 0.83 -26.93 16.58
CA TRP A 310 1.99 -26.36 15.89
C TRP A 310 3.05 -25.77 16.84
N ARG A 311 2.78 -25.64 18.14
CA ARG A 311 3.68 -24.95 19.10
C ARG A 311 5.04 -25.63 19.26
N ASP A 312 5.10 -26.94 19.09
CA ASP A 312 6.34 -27.70 19.23
C ASP A 312 7.18 -27.79 17.95
N LYS A 313 6.69 -27.23 16.84
CA LYS A 313 7.45 -27.22 15.59
C LYS A 313 8.48 -26.12 15.58
N ASP A 314 9.66 -26.46 15.08
CA ASP A 314 10.74 -25.52 14.85
C ASP A 314 10.55 -24.83 13.49
N PHE A 315 10.66 -23.51 13.49
CA PHE A 315 10.60 -22.67 12.29
C PHE A 315 11.97 -22.10 12.00
N PHE A 316 12.34 -22.06 10.72
CA PHE A 316 13.63 -21.48 10.31
C PHE A 316 13.65 -19.98 10.60
N ASN A 317 14.74 -19.49 11.16
CA ASN A 317 14.90 -18.08 11.50
C ASN A 317 15.27 -17.25 10.26
N PRO A 318 14.41 -16.33 9.77
CA PRO A 318 14.73 -15.54 8.58
C PRO A 318 15.97 -14.66 8.74
N ILE A 319 16.28 -14.20 9.95
CA ILE A 319 17.50 -13.42 10.20
C ILE A 319 18.74 -14.29 10.09
N TYR A 320 18.69 -15.51 10.64
CA TYR A 320 19.79 -16.46 10.47
C TYR A 320 20.03 -16.74 8.99
N TRP A 321 18.97 -16.94 8.21
CA TRP A 321 19.07 -17.15 6.76
C TRP A 321 19.73 -15.94 6.06
N ILE A 322 19.29 -14.72 6.35
CA ILE A 322 19.87 -13.49 5.79
C ILE A 322 21.37 -13.40 6.11
N ASP A 323 21.74 -13.57 7.37
CA ASP A 323 23.10 -13.35 7.86
C ASP A 323 24.08 -14.46 7.43
N ASN A 324 23.62 -15.72 7.35
CA ASN A 324 24.50 -16.88 7.19
C ASN A 324 24.39 -17.58 5.83
N VAL A 325 23.33 -17.32 5.06
CA VAL A 325 23.06 -18.01 3.77
C VAL A 325 23.05 -16.99 2.63
N PHE A 326 22.24 -15.94 2.76
CA PHE A 326 22.11 -14.93 1.71
C PHE A 326 23.36 -14.05 1.60
N PHE A 327 23.76 -13.43 2.72
CA PHE A 327 24.84 -12.45 2.74
C PHE A 327 26.23 -13.02 2.42
N PRO A 328 26.65 -14.19 2.94
CA PRO A 328 27.96 -14.78 2.61
C PRO A 328 28.10 -15.23 1.16
N GLY A 329 27.08 -14.98 0.32
CA GLY A 329 27.09 -15.35 -1.09
C GLY A 329 26.78 -16.82 -1.32
N GLN A 330 26.34 -17.59 -0.32
CA GLN A 330 25.90 -18.98 -0.56
C GLN A 330 24.61 -19.03 -1.39
N ALA A 331 23.81 -17.96 -1.35
CA ALA A 331 22.72 -17.71 -2.30
C ALA A 331 23.19 -17.48 -3.77
N GLN A 332 24.50 -17.29 -4.04
CA GLN A 332 25.02 -17.29 -5.41
C GLN A 332 24.88 -18.66 -6.10
N CYS A 333 24.56 -19.71 -5.34
CA CYS A 333 24.24 -21.04 -5.85
C CYS A 333 22.86 -21.12 -6.53
N PHE A 334 22.03 -20.08 -6.47
CA PHE A 334 20.83 -19.99 -7.32
C PHE A 334 21.28 -19.74 -8.77
N LYS A 335 21.71 -20.81 -9.44
CA LYS A 335 22.04 -20.82 -10.86
C LYS A 335 20.82 -20.53 -11.75
N ALA A 336 19.62 -20.52 -11.17
CA ALA A 336 18.38 -20.19 -11.82
C ALA A 336 18.45 -18.77 -12.40
N ILE A 337 18.42 -18.67 -13.73
CA ILE A 337 18.41 -17.40 -14.41
C ILE A 337 16.94 -17.03 -14.60
N SER A 338 16.44 -16.12 -13.77
CA SER A 338 15.22 -15.42 -14.17
C SER A 338 15.60 -14.42 -15.26
N PRO A 339 14.91 -14.39 -16.42
CA PRO A 339 15.16 -13.38 -17.43
C PRO A 339 14.98 -11.99 -16.79
N CYS A 340 15.91 -11.09 -17.12
CA CYS A 340 15.75 -9.69 -16.77
C CYS A 340 14.89 -8.99 -17.83
N SER A 341 13.86 -8.29 -17.38
CA SER A 341 12.92 -7.52 -18.21
C SER A 341 12.63 -6.18 -17.55
N PRO A 342 11.94 -5.25 -18.23
CA PRO A 342 11.19 -4.23 -17.53
C PRO A 342 10.27 -4.88 -16.49
N VAL A 343 10.33 -4.37 -15.26
CA VAL A 343 9.45 -4.77 -14.16
C VAL A 343 8.92 -3.53 -13.47
N HIS A 344 7.68 -3.60 -13.00
CA HIS A 344 7.07 -2.52 -12.21
C HIS A 344 7.83 -2.33 -10.89
N GLY A 345 8.26 -3.43 -10.27
CA GLY A 345 9.05 -3.46 -9.04
C GLY A 345 8.24 -3.31 -7.74
N ASP A 346 6.95 -2.98 -7.87
CA ASP A 346 5.96 -2.88 -6.79
C ASP A 346 4.54 -3.21 -7.31
N LEU A 347 4.44 -4.26 -8.14
CA LEU A 347 3.17 -4.66 -8.76
C LEU A 347 2.25 -5.37 -7.76
N HIS A 348 1.39 -4.59 -7.11
CA HIS A 348 0.33 -5.10 -6.23
C HIS A 348 -1.06 -4.67 -6.72
N THR A 349 -2.13 -5.31 -6.26
CA THR A 349 -3.51 -5.05 -6.74
C THR A 349 -4.01 -3.63 -6.53
N GLY A 350 -3.42 -2.89 -5.58
CA GLY A 350 -3.67 -1.47 -5.41
C GLY A 350 -3.08 -0.58 -6.50
N ASN A 351 -2.06 -1.05 -7.24
CA ASN A 351 -1.37 -0.31 -8.30
C ASN A 351 -1.90 -0.69 -9.70
N ILE A 352 -3.06 -1.35 -9.74
CA ILE A 352 -3.74 -1.76 -10.97
C ILE A 352 -5.11 -1.14 -10.94
N LEU A 353 -5.37 -0.21 -11.85
CA LEU A 353 -6.70 0.34 -12.05
C LEU A 353 -7.37 -0.40 -13.20
N VAL A 354 -8.60 -0.79 -12.98
CA VAL A 354 -9.49 -1.39 -13.96
C VAL A 354 -10.50 -0.33 -14.34
N GLU A 355 -10.52 -0.01 -15.61
CA GLU A 355 -11.56 0.80 -16.22
C GLU A 355 -12.61 -0.12 -16.82
N TYR A 356 -13.87 0.09 -16.45
CA TYR A 356 -15.00 -0.61 -17.03
C TYR A 356 -16.02 0.39 -17.57
N GLY A 357 -16.38 0.20 -18.84
CA GLY A 357 -17.30 1.01 -19.61
C GLY A 357 -17.83 0.21 -20.79
N LYS A 358 -17.59 0.69 -22.01
CA LYS A 358 -17.87 -0.09 -23.22
C LYS A 358 -16.83 -1.20 -23.39
N ASP A 359 -15.58 -0.86 -23.16
CA ASP A 359 -14.43 -1.76 -23.18
C ASP A 359 -13.79 -1.83 -21.78
N THR A 360 -13.01 -2.89 -21.51
CA THR A 360 -12.25 -3.03 -20.25
C THR A 360 -10.79 -2.70 -20.50
N HIS A 361 -10.27 -1.70 -19.78
CA HIS A 361 -8.87 -1.31 -19.86
C HIS A 361 -8.18 -1.49 -18.50
N ILE A 362 -6.89 -1.82 -18.54
CA ILE A 362 -6.06 -1.99 -17.34
C ILE A 362 -4.97 -0.94 -17.36
N TRP A 363 -4.89 -0.16 -16.30
CA TRP A 363 -3.90 0.90 -16.12
C TRP A 363 -2.97 0.55 -14.95
N LEU A 364 -1.67 0.62 -15.19
CA LEU A 364 -0.66 0.53 -14.14
C LEU A 364 -0.28 1.91 -13.64
N ILE A 365 0.05 2.03 -12.37
CA ILE A 365 0.31 3.29 -11.68
C ILE A 365 1.42 3.09 -10.65
N ASP A 366 2.05 4.17 -10.21
CA ASP A 366 3.11 4.15 -9.20
C ASP A 366 4.40 3.46 -9.68
N PHE A 367 5.09 4.13 -10.61
CA PHE A 367 6.31 3.63 -11.25
C PHE A 367 7.66 4.00 -10.61
N PRO A 368 7.81 4.60 -9.39
CA PRO A 368 9.14 4.99 -8.89
C PRO A 368 10.07 3.81 -8.62
N ASN A 369 9.54 2.59 -8.57
CA ASN A 369 10.33 1.35 -8.41
C ASN A 369 10.53 0.60 -9.74
N THR A 370 10.04 1.14 -10.86
CA THR A 370 10.15 0.49 -12.17
C THR A 370 11.59 0.53 -12.67
N HIS A 371 12.12 -0.64 -13.02
CA HIS A 371 13.51 -0.81 -13.42
C HIS A 371 13.63 -2.04 -14.32
N ILE A 372 14.85 -2.30 -14.81
CA ILE A 372 15.19 -3.59 -15.41
C ILE A 372 15.60 -4.55 -14.30
N GLY A 373 14.86 -5.65 -14.13
CA GLY A 373 15.08 -6.61 -13.07
C GLY A 373 14.48 -7.98 -13.39
N PRO A 374 14.60 -8.96 -12.46
CA PRO A 374 14.05 -10.29 -12.65
C PRO A 374 12.53 -10.24 -12.83
N SER A 375 12.00 -10.77 -13.95
CA SER A 375 10.55 -10.70 -14.23
C SER A 375 9.70 -11.32 -13.11
N LEU A 376 10.24 -12.32 -12.39
CA LEU A 376 9.57 -12.97 -11.26
C LEU A 376 9.23 -12.03 -10.10
N GLN A 377 9.90 -10.87 -9.99
CA GLN A 377 9.67 -9.91 -8.92
C GLN A 377 8.20 -9.43 -8.89
N ASP A 378 7.62 -9.11 -10.04
CA ASP A 378 6.25 -8.60 -10.12
C ASP A 378 5.23 -9.67 -9.72
N PHE A 379 5.43 -10.92 -10.17
CA PHE A 379 4.57 -12.05 -9.79
C PHE A 379 4.66 -12.39 -8.31
N ALA A 380 5.87 -12.39 -7.75
CA ALA A 380 6.10 -12.65 -6.34
C ALA A 380 5.54 -11.53 -5.44
N THR A 381 5.62 -10.28 -5.90
CA THR A 381 4.99 -9.13 -5.24
C THR A 381 3.47 -9.24 -5.24
N MET A 382 2.89 -9.64 -6.37
CA MET A 382 1.45 -9.91 -6.46
C MET A 382 1.01 -11.07 -5.57
N GLU A 383 1.76 -12.18 -5.53
CA GLU A 383 1.45 -13.31 -4.64
C GLU A 383 1.50 -12.87 -3.16
N ALA A 384 2.51 -12.11 -2.74
CA ALA A 384 2.57 -11.56 -1.39
C ALA A 384 1.38 -10.61 -1.10
N ASP A 385 0.98 -9.79 -2.08
CA ASP A 385 -0.19 -8.92 -1.94
C ASP A 385 -1.48 -9.72 -1.73
N VAL A 386 -1.71 -10.77 -2.53
CA VAL A 386 -2.85 -11.68 -2.37
C VAL A 386 -2.85 -12.27 -0.95
N LYS A 387 -1.72 -12.84 -0.53
CA LYS A 387 -1.60 -13.53 0.76
C LYS A 387 -1.84 -12.64 1.96
N PHE A 388 -1.34 -11.40 1.93
CA PHE A 388 -1.28 -10.57 3.14
C PHE A 388 -2.19 -9.34 3.10
N HIS A 389 -2.76 -8.95 1.96
CA HIS A 389 -3.61 -7.76 1.84
C HIS A 389 -5.00 -8.03 1.29
N LEU A 390 -5.18 -9.09 0.49
CA LEU A 390 -6.48 -9.42 -0.09
C LEU A 390 -7.26 -10.40 0.79
N ILE A 391 -6.58 -11.39 1.36
CA ILE A 391 -7.21 -12.30 2.32
C ILE A 391 -7.61 -11.52 3.58
N ASP A 392 -8.89 -11.60 3.92
CA ASP A 392 -9.43 -11.10 5.18
C ASP A 392 -9.01 -12.04 6.33
N MET A 393 -7.86 -11.73 6.94
CA MET A 393 -7.26 -12.55 8.00
C MET A 393 -8.14 -12.67 9.25
N GLU A 394 -9.14 -11.79 9.44
CA GLU A 394 -10.07 -11.90 10.56
C GLU A 394 -11.09 -13.02 10.35
N LYS A 395 -11.33 -13.41 9.09
CA LYS A 395 -12.23 -14.50 8.70
C LYS A 395 -11.50 -15.83 8.49
N CYS A 396 -10.18 -15.84 8.60
CA CYS A 396 -9.35 -17.02 8.39
C CYS A 396 -8.74 -17.46 9.72
N SER A 397 -8.95 -18.72 10.11
CA SER A 397 -8.25 -19.26 11.27
C SER A 397 -6.76 -19.37 10.97
N LEU A 398 -5.91 -19.11 11.97
CA LEU A 398 -4.45 -19.27 11.80
C LEU A 398 -4.08 -20.72 11.40
N GLU A 399 -4.85 -21.72 11.85
CA GLU A 399 -4.62 -23.11 11.46
C GLU A 399 -4.92 -23.36 9.97
N ASP A 400 -6.02 -22.82 9.44
CA ASP A 400 -6.33 -22.91 8.01
C ASP A 400 -5.33 -22.15 7.17
N TRP A 401 -4.85 -21.00 7.64
CA TRP A 401 -3.79 -20.26 6.98
C TRP A 401 -2.48 -21.05 6.94
N ILE A 402 -2.10 -21.69 8.06
CA ILE A 402 -0.91 -22.55 8.12
C ILE A 402 -1.03 -23.68 7.11
N LYS A 403 -2.18 -24.39 7.08
CA LYS A 403 -2.43 -25.44 6.09
C LYS A 403 -2.32 -24.90 4.67
N PHE A 404 -3.03 -23.81 4.37
CA PHE A 404 -2.98 -23.11 3.08
C PHE A 404 -1.54 -22.85 2.62
N GLU A 405 -0.74 -22.28 3.50
CA GLU A 405 0.65 -21.96 3.20
C GLU A 405 1.53 -23.21 3.03
N GLN A 406 1.30 -24.27 3.81
CA GLN A 406 1.96 -25.55 3.57
C GLN A 406 1.69 -26.06 2.16
N TYR A 407 0.44 -25.97 1.67
CA TYR A 407 0.12 -26.39 0.30
C TYR A 407 0.80 -25.52 -0.75
N LEU A 408 0.88 -24.21 -0.53
CA LEU A 408 1.57 -23.30 -1.45
C LEU A 408 3.08 -23.56 -1.52
N LEU A 409 3.66 -24.05 -0.44
CA LEU A 409 5.09 -24.34 -0.32
C LEU A 409 5.41 -25.83 -0.34
N MET A 410 4.42 -26.72 -0.55
CA MET A 410 4.63 -28.17 -0.47
C MET A 410 5.82 -28.56 -1.35
N PRO A 411 6.74 -29.41 -0.83
CA PRO A 411 7.96 -29.75 -1.55
C PRO A 411 7.61 -30.40 -2.88
N LEU A 412 7.84 -29.62 -3.94
CA LEU A 412 7.89 -30.08 -5.31
C LEU A 412 9.16 -30.93 -5.40
N GLU A 413 9.03 -32.24 -5.59
CA GLU A 413 10.18 -33.13 -5.71
C GLU A 413 11.24 -32.49 -6.63
N ASN A 414 12.46 -32.31 -6.10
CA ASN A 414 13.62 -31.71 -6.79
C ASN A 414 13.57 -30.19 -7.08
N HIS A 415 12.68 -29.40 -6.47
CA HIS A 415 12.53 -27.95 -6.74
C HIS A 415 12.24 -27.61 -8.22
N ARG A 416 11.73 -28.58 -8.99
CA ARG A 416 11.52 -28.42 -10.44
C ARG A 416 10.08 -28.16 -10.83
N ASP A 417 9.11 -28.51 -9.99
CA ASP A 417 7.75 -28.63 -10.48
C ASP A 417 6.99 -27.27 -10.57
N PHE A 418 7.00 -26.33 -9.64
CA PHE A 418 6.24 -25.06 -9.72
C PHE A 418 4.71 -25.13 -9.94
N THR A 419 4.15 -26.27 -10.39
CA THR A 419 2.72 -26.40 -10.65
C THR A 419 1.96 -26.58 -9.35
N LEU A 420 0.96 -25.72 -9.15
CA LEU A 420 -0.02 -25.93 -8.10
C LEU A 420 -1.09 -26.88 -8.62
N ASN A 421 -0.76 -28.16 -8.63
CA ASN A 421 -1.72 -29.23 -8.79
C ASN A 421 -2.20 -29.60 -7.39
N TRP A 422 -3.46 -29.27 -7.07
CA TRP A 422 -4.03 -29.66 -5.79
C TRP A 422 -3.94 -31.19 -5.65
N PRO A 423 -3.26 -31.72 -4.62
CA PRO A 423 -3.21 -33.16 -4.43
C PRO A 423 -4.62 -33.61 -4.03
N TRP A 424 -5.35 -34.20 -4.98
CA TRP A 424 -6.73 -34.68 -4.83
C TRP A 424 -6.92 -35.66 -3.66
N SER A 425 -5.84 -36.13 -3.04
CA SER A 425 -5.81 -37.13 -1.96
C SER A 425 -5.81 -36.56 -0.54
N GLN A 426 -6.04 -35.26 -0.32
CA GLN A 426 -5.91 -34.66 1.02
C GLN A 426 -7.25 -34.31 1.71
N ASN A 427 -7.25 -34.45 3.05
CA ASN A 427 -8.40 -34.27 3.94
C ASN A 427 -8.80 -32.81 4.20
N TRP A 428 -8.07 -31.85 3.63
CA TRP A 428 -8.35 -30.42 3.79
C TRP A 428 -8.47 -29.79 2.41
N LYS A 429 -9.36 -28.80 2.29
CA LYS A 429 -9.58 -28.02 1.07
C LYS A 429 -9.77 -26.56 1.47
N PRO A 430 -9.13 -25.60 0.78
CA PRO A 430 -9.40 -24.19 1.03
C PRO A 430 -10.83 -23.88 0.59
N GLU A 431 -11.52 -23.06 1.37
CA GLU A 431 -12.88 -22.60 1.10
C GLU A 431 -12.93 -21.08 1.16
N GLY A 432 -13.99 -20.49 0.59
CA GLY A 432 -14.21 -19.04 0.58
C GLY A 432 -13.00 -18.24 0.09
N GLU A 433 -12.56 -17.29 0.91
CA GLU A 433 -11.43 -16.40 0.60
C GLU A 433 -10.11 -17.15 0.34
N LEU A 434 -9.84 -18.25 1.07
CA LEU A 434 -8.63 -19.03 0.83
C LEU A 434 -8.67 -19.75 -0.53
N LEU A 435 -9.84 -20.22 -0.96
CA LEU A 435 -10.00 -20.83 -2.28
C LEU A 435 -9.80 -19.80 -3.39
N LYS A 436 -10.40 -18.61 -3.22
CA LYS A 436 -10.24 -17.48 -4.14
C LYS A 436 -8.77 -17.06 -4.25
N ALA A 437 -8.07 -16.93 -3.12
CA ALA A 437 -6.64 -16.66 -3.08
C ALA A 437 -5.80 -17.78 -3.72
N TRP A 438 -6.11 -19.05 -3.43
CA TRP A 438 -5.43 -20.20 -4.04
C TRP A 438 -5.50 -20.15 -5.57
N LEU A 439 -6.70 -19.93 -6.12
CA LEU A 439 -6.92 -19.87 -7.56
C LEU A 439 -6.16 -18.70 -8.21
N PHE A 440 -6.12 -17.55 -7.53
CA PHE A 440 -5.33 -16.40 -7.99
C PHE A 440 -3.84 -16.74 -8.03
N ILE A 441 -3.29 -17.29 -6.95
CA ILE A 441 -1.87 -17.65 -6.87
C ILE A 441 -1.53 -18.74 -7.90
N LYS A 442 -2.41 -19.72 -8.08
CA LYS A 442 -2.30 -20.72 -9.13
C LYS A 442 -2.22 -20.08 -10.51
N PHE A 443 -3.09 -19.13 -10.82
CA PHE A 443 -3.03 -18.39 -12.09
C PHE A 443 -1.68 -17.69 -12.28
N LEU A 444 -1.16 -17.00 -11.25
CA LEU A 444 0.15 -16.34 -11.33
C LEU A 444 1.28 -17.34 -11.63
N ARG A 445 1.31 -18.46 -10.92
CA ARG A 445 2.37 -19.47 -11.08
C ARG A 445 2.25 -20.23 -12.41
N ASP A 446 1.04 -20.53 -12.84
CA ASP A 446 0.79 -21.10 -14.17
C ASP A 446 1.25 -20.14 -15.27
N TRP A 447 0.98 -18.84 -15.13
CA TRP A 447 1.43 -17.83 -16.11
C TRP A 447 2.95 -17.75 -16.22
N VAL A 448 3.65 -17.72 -15.08
CA VAL A 448 5.12 -17.74 -15.01
C VAL A 448 5.71 -18.97 -15.72
N ARG A 449 5.12 -20.15 -15.48
CA ARG A 449 5.52 -21.40 -16.14
C ARG A 449 5.27 -21.33 -17.64
N ASP A 450 4.04 -21.01 -18.04
CA ASP A 450 3.60 -21.07 -19.45
C ASP A 450 4.34 -20.06 -20.34
N HIS A 451 4.92 -19.01 -19.75
CA HIS A 451 5.73 -18.00 -20.44
C HIS A 451 7.24 -18.18 -20.23
N ASN A 452 7.69 -19.31 -19.67
CA ASN A 452 9.11 -19.62 -19.43
C ASN A 452 9.86 -18.49 -18.70
N LEU A 453 9.21 -17.87 -17.70
CA LEU A 453 9.82 -16.82 -16.87
C LEU A 453 10.63 -17.39 -15.70
N ILE A 454 10.57 -18.72 -15.52
CA ILE A 454 11.31 -19.46 -14.52
C ILE A 454 11.96 -20.67 -15.18
N ASP A 455 13.21 -20.93 -14.81
CA ASP A 455 13.91 -22.16 -15.15
C ASP A 455 13.38 -23.34 -14.31
N ALA A 456 14.00 -24.50 -14.46
CA ALA A 456 13.74 -25.69 -13.64
C ALA A 456 14.05 -25.53 -12.13
N ASP A 457 14.44 -24.35 -11.65
CA ASP A 457 14.77 -24.11 -10.24
C ASP A 457 13.89 -23.01 -9.66
N VAL A 458 12.88 -23.42 -8.90
CA VAL A 458 11.86 -22.53 -8.34
C VAL A 458 12.39 -21.62 -7.22
N ARG A 459 13.61 -21.84 -6.73
CA ARG A 459 14.19 -21.05 -5.64
C ARG A 459 14.35 -19.58 -5.99
N ALA A 460 14.54 -19.23 -7.27
CA ALA A 460 14.53 -17.83 -7.71
C ALA A 460 13.18 -17.15 -7.43
N TYR A 461 12.06 -17.87 -7.59
CA TYR A 461 10.73 -17.36 -7.25
C TYR A 461 10.55 -17.21 -5.75
N TYR A 462 10.96 -18.21 -4.96
CA TYR A 462 10.87 -18.12 -3.50
C TYR A 462 11.76 -17.02 -2.92
N LEU A 463 12.91 -16.74 -3.52
CA LEU A 463 13.73 -15.59 -3.13
C LEU A 463 13.00 -14.27 -3.39
N ALA A 464 12.38 -14.12 -4.56
CA ALA A 464 11.57 -12.95 -4.89
C ALA A 464 10.38 -12.82 -3.93
N LEU A 465 9.72 -13.93 -3.61
CA LEU A 465 8.56 -13.98 -2.70
C LEU A 465 8.95 -13.65 -1.27
N LEU A 466 10.09 -14.16 -0.80
CA LEU A 466 10.65 -13.83 0.51
C LEU A 466 10.95 -12.34 0.61
N HIS A 467 11.55 -11.75 -0.44
CA HIS A 467 11.81 -10.32 -0.54
C HIS A 467 10.54 -9.47 -0.45
N SER A 468 9.43 -9.92 -1.05
CA SER A 468 8.14 -9.21 -0.97
C SER A 468 7.38 -9.48 0.33
N THR A 469 7.64 -10.61 1.01
CA THR A 469 6.97 -11.01 2.25
C THR A 469 7.56 -10.35 3.50
N LEU A 470 8.89 -10.29 3.63
CA LEU A 470 9.54 -9.76 4.84
C LEU A 470 9.15 -8.32 5.21
N PRO A 471 8.88 -7.39 4.27
CA PRO A 471 8.35 -6.07 4.58
C PRO A 471 7.04 -6.07 5.37
N VAL A 472 6.21 -7.11 5.23
CA VAL A 472 4.94 -7.23 5.97
C VAL A 472 5.19 -7.31 7.48
N ILE A 473 6.29 -7.97 7.88
CA ILE A 473 6.61 -8.23 9.29
C ILE A 473 6.89 -6.92 10.06
N TYR A 474 7.65 -6.00 9.47
CA TYR A 474 8.15 -4.82 10.18
C TYR A 474 7.42 -3.52 9.89
N ARG A 475 6.63 -3.43 8.80
CA ARG A 475 5.91 -2.19 8.48
C ARG A 475 4.69 -2.01 9.40
N ASP A 476 4.44 -0.78 9.82
CA ASP A 476 3.38 -0.46 10.79
C ASP A 476 1.96 -0.59 10.23
N LYS A 477 1.80 -0.50 8.91
CA LYS A 477 0.50 -0.55 8.24
C LYS A 477 -0.20 -1.93 8.29
N HIS A 478 0.51 -2.98 8.71
CA HIS A 478 -0.02 -4.34 8.73
C HIS A 478 -0.54 -4.71 10.12
N THR A 479 -1.65 -5.46 10.15
CA THR A 479 -2.24 -5.99 11.37
C THR A 479 -1.32 -7.05 12.01
N LEU A 480 -1.55 -7.35 13.29
CA LEU A 480 -0.79 -8.38 13.98
C LEU A 480 -0.91 -9.74 13.27
N SER A 481 -2.12 -10.14 12.87
CA SER A 481 -2.35 -11.41 12.16
C SER A 481 -1.58 -11.48 10.83
N GLN A 482 -1.56 -10.39 10.06
CA GLN A 482 -0.78 -10.33 8.81
C GLN A 482 0.72 -10.53 9.08
N LYS A 483 1.25 -9.89 10.13
CA LYS A 483 2.67 -10.01 10.52
C LYS A 483 3.01 -11.44 10.98
N GLN A 484 2.12 -12.06 11.76
CA GLN A 484 2.25 -13.45 12.22
C GLN A 484 2.30 -14.43 11.05
N CYS A 485 1.33 -14.34 10.12
CA CYS A 485 1.29 -15.14 8.90
C CYS A 485 2.55 -14.92 8.04
N ALA A 486 2.97 -13.67 7.84
CA ALA A 486 4.17 -13.36 7.06
C ALA A 486 5.45 -13.97 7.67
N LEU A 487 5.57 -14.02 9.00
CA LEU A 487 6.69 -14.67 9.67
C LEU A 487 6.71 -16.19 9.40
N ILE A 488 5.56 -16.86 9.47
CA ILE A 488 5.45 -18.28 9.17
C ILE A 488 5.84 -18.57 7.71
N SER A 489 5.27 -17.80 6.77
CA SER A 489 5.63 -17.84 5.34
C SER A 489 7.14 -17.67 5.12
N ALA A 490 7.72 -16.63 5.70
CA ALA A 490 9.14 -16.32 5.58
C ALA A 490 10.01 -17.47 6.11
N SER A 491 9.61 -18.08 7.22
CA SER A 491 10.34 -19.19 7.84
C SER A 491 10.38 -20.41 6.93
N TRP A 492 9.26 -20.83 6.35
CA TRP A 492 9.24 -21.95 5.41
C TRP A 492 9.93 -21.65 4.09
N MET A 493 9.77 -20.45 3.54
CA MET A 493 10.55 -20.06 2.36
C MET A 493 12.05 -20.14 2.61
N CYS A 494 12.53 -19.70 3.79
CA CYS A 494 13.94 -19.86 4.15
C CYS A 494 14.35 -21.34 4.21
N GLU A 495 13.50 -22.23 4.74
CA GLU A 495 13.76 -23.67 4.75
C GLU A 495 13.83 -24.28 3.34
N HIS A 496 13.01 -23.82 2.39
CA HIS A 496 13.06 -24.25 0.98
C HIS A 496 14.23 -23.64 0.18
N LEU A 497 14.82 -22.56 0.68
CA LEU A 497 15.97 -21.89 0.08
C LEU A 497 17.31 -22.43 0.60
N MET A 498 17.30 -23.27 1.65
CA MET A 498 18.42 -24.08 2.11
C MET A 498 18.59 -25.29 1.22
#